data_AF-C3LM58-F1
#
_entry.id   AF-C3LM58-F1
#
_cell.length_a   1.000
_cell.length_b   1.000
_cell.length_c   1.000
_cell.angle_alpha   90.00
_cell.angle_beta   90.00
_cell.angle_gamma   90.00
#
_symmetry.space_group_name_H-M   'P 1'
#
loop_
_entity.id
_entity.type
_entity.pdbx_description
1 polymer ?
#
loop_
_entity_poly.entity_id
_entity_poly.type
_entity_poly.pdbx_seq_one_letter_code
_entity_poly.pdbx_strand_id
1 'polypeptide(L)'
;MRYFPLFLDLTNKPVLVVGGGEVACRKIDALLRADAKVTVISPQVAPALQAWIEQGKCHWIQHFYSSHWLDKRYVQVWATTDNPELNHQVYKDAKEQGILVNVVDDQPYCDFITPSMIERGRIQLAISSGGASPVLIRNIRETLEAVLAQNLALLADFGASKRNSIKDFLPSVDLRRQFWERFFAHPEVKNAQDRESLERIYIHLLTQSTDKVSATTWIEFGADVELLSLKALRYMQQAELVLHTQDCPFVFVDLCRRDAQRQSFNSSVELSTLLLQAQQETQNVCVLIPSGSSEYALLQGKATVLKMAQQG
;
A
#
# COMPACT_ATOMS: atom_id res chain seq x y z
N MET A 1 -10.27 7.91 -12.18
CA MET A 1 -10.04 6.71 -11.33
C MET A 1 -11.41 6.13 -10.96
N ARG A 2 -11.70 4.86 -11.27
CA ARG A 2 -13.04 4.25 -11.04
C ARG A 2 -13.20 3.59 -9.66
N TYR A 3 -12.11 3.05 -9.11
CA TYR A 3 -12.10 2.39 -7.79
C TYR A 3 -11.14 3.11 -6.86
N PHE A 4 -11.53 3.27 -5.60
CA PHE A 4 -10.66 3.76 -4.53
C PHE A 4 -10.04 2.56 -3.81
N PRO A 5 -8.69 2.44 -3.73
CA PRO A 5 -8.06 1.33 -3.05
C PRO A 5 -8.23 1.46 -1.53
N LEU A 6 -8.83 0.46 -0.91
CA LEU A 6 -9.03 0.38 0.53
C LEU A 6 -8.84 -1.07 1.01
N PHE A 7 -8.30 -1.21 2.22
CA PHE A 7 -8.32 -2.48 2.95
C PHE A 7 -9.39 -2.41 4.03
N LEU A 8 -10.36 -3.33 3.94
CA LEU A 8 -11.47 -3.41 4.87
C LEU A 8 -11.19 -4.46 5.93
N ASP A 9 -11.21 -4.06 7.20
CA ASP A 9 -11.07 -4.97 8.34
C ASP A 9 -12.33 -5.83 8.47
N LEU A 10 -12.15 -7.13 8.23
CA LEU A 10 -13.19 -8.15 8.28
C LEU A 10 -13.14 -9.00 9.54
N THR A 11 -12.21 -8.74 10.46
CA THR A 11 -12.06 -9.54 11.66
C THR A 11 -13.38 -9.57 12.46
N ASN A 12 -13.92 -10.77 12.63
CA ASN A 12 -15.20 -11.05 13.29
C ASN A 12 -16.43 -10.38 12.64
N LYS A 13 -16.33 -9.86 11.42
CA LYS A 13 -17.45 -9.21 10.72
C LYS A 13 -18.31 -10.23 9.98
N PRO A 14 -19.65 -10.16 10.07
CA PRO A 14 -20.53 -11.05 9.33
C PRO A 14 -20.55 -10.73 7.83
N VAL A 15 -20.32 -11.75 7.01
CA VAL A 15 -20.34 -11.67 5.54
C VAL A 15 -21.28 -12.74 4.99
N LEU A 16 -22.14 -12.36 4.06
CA LEU A 16 -23.03 -13.31 3.38
C LEU A 16 -22.44 -13.73 2.03
N VAL A 17 -22.53 -15.02 1.71
CA VAL A 17 -22.21 -15.57 0.39
C VAL A 17 -23.44 -16.33 -0.11
N VAL A 18 -23.93 -15.94 -1.29
CA VAL A 18 -25.07 -16.54 -1.96
C VAL A 18 -24.55 -17.43 -3.09
N GLY A 19 -24.75 -18.75 -2.93
CA GLY A 19 -24.17 -19.78 -3.78
C GLY A 19 -23.11 -20.62 -3.04
N GLY A 20 -23.04 -21.91 -3.39
CA GLY A 20 -22.16 -22.88 -2.74
C GLY A 20 -21.19 -23.61 -3.67
N GLY A 21 -21.01 -23.13 -4.91
CA GLY A 21 -20.13 -23.77 -5.91
C GLY A 21 -18.65 -23.40 -5.78
N GLU A 22 -17.86 -23.79 -6.78
CA GLU A 22 -16.40 -23.55 -6.83
C GLU A 22 -16.01 -22.06 -6.80
N VAL A 23 -16.86 -21.18 -7.34
CA VAL A 23 -16.66 -19.72 -7.26
C VAL A 23 -16.80 -19.26 -5.80
N ALA A 24 -17.81 -19.76 -5.10
CA ALA A 24 -18.03 -19.47 -3.68
C ALA A 24 -16.84 -19.92 -2.83
N CYS A 25 -16.34 -21.15 -3.05
CA CYS A 25 -15.17 -21.69 -2.34
C CYS A 25 -13.97 -20.74 -2.39
N ARG A 26 -13.63 -20.23 -3.58
CA ARG A 26 -12.50 -19.31 -3.78
C ARG A 26 -12.67 -17.98 -3.03
N LYS A 27 -13.89 -17.46 -2.91
CA LYS A 27 -14.17 -16.24 -2.15
C LYS A 27 -14.15 -16.49 -0.65
N ILE A 28 -14.77 -17.58 -0.22
CA ILE A 28 -14.86 -17.97 1.19
C ILE A 28 -13.45 -18.19 1.76
N ASP A 29 -12.54 -18.84 1.03
CA ASP A 29 -11.15 -19.01 1.48
C ASP A 29 -10.47 -17.67 1.84
N ALA A 30 -10.59 -16.66 0.98
CA ALA A 30 -10.02 -15.33 1.23
C ALA A 30 -10.71 -14.61 2.41
N LEU A 31 -12.03 -14.76 2.53
CA LEU A 31 -12.81 -14.19 3.64
C LEU A 31 -12.45 -14.83 4.99
N LEU A 32 -12.26 -16.15 5.02
CA LEU A 32 -11.85 -16.89 6.22
C LEU A 32 -10.42 -16.51 6.66
N ARG A 33 -9.50 -16.31 5.71
CA ARG A 33 -8.14 -15.79 6.01
C ARG A 33 -8.17 -14.37 6.59
N ALA A 34 -9.20 -13.59 6.31
CA ALA A 34 -9.44 -12.26 6.89
C ALA A 34 -10.29 -12.31 8.18
N ASP A 35 -10.47 -13.50 8.77
CA ASP A 35 -11.26 -13.75 9.99
C ASP A 35 -12.73 -13.29 9.91
N ALA A 36 -13.32 -13.30 8.70
CA ALA A 36 -14.73 -13.00 8.51
C ALA A 36 -15.64 -14.10 9.07
N LYS A 37 -16.78 -13.72 9.63
CA LYS A 37 -17.87 -14.63 10.01
C LYS A 37 -18.74 -14.92 8.80
N VAL A 38 -18.34 -15.91 8.01
CA VAL A 38 -18.99 -16.26 6.75
C VAL A 38 -20.29 -17.05 7.00
N THR A 39 -21.39 -16.57 6.42
CA THR A 39 -22.62 -17.33 6.23
C THR A 39 -22.80 -17.64 4.76
N VAL A 40 -23.09 -18.89 4.43
CA VAL A 40 -23.36 -19.35 3.06
C VAL A 40 -24.84 -19.73 2.94
N ILE A 41 -25.52 -19.20 1.93
CA ILE A 41 -26.88 -19.61 1.56
C ILE A 41 -26.83 -20.30 0.21
N SER A 42 -27.15 -21.59 0.20
CA SER A 42 -27.22 -22.38 -1.02
C SER A 42 -27.96 -23.70 -0.75
N PRO A 43 -28.76 -24.22 -1.72
CA PRO A 43 -29.39 -25.53 -1.57
C PRO A 43 -28.37 -26.68 -1.52
N GLN A 44 -27.21 -26.48 -2.12
CA GLN A 44 -26.10 -27.45 -2.20
C GLN A 44 -24.76 -26.73 -2.05
N VAL A 45 -23.75 -27.43 -1.56
CA VAL A 45 -22.38 -26.91 -1.42
C VAL A 45 -21.39 -27.88 -2.06
N ALA A 46 -20.31 -27.33 -2.61
CA ALA A 46 -19.20 -28.10 -3.14
C ALA A 46 -18.46 -28.84 -2.00
N PRO A 47 -17.79 -29.97 -2.28
CA PRO A 47 -17.11 -30.77 -1.26
C PRO A 47 -16.07 -29.98 -0.43
N ALA A 48 -15.33 -29.06 -1.06
CA ALA A 48 -14.36 -28.23 -0.35
C ALA A 48 -15.02 -27.33 0.72
N LEU A 49 -16.21 -26.82 0.43
CA LEU A 49 -16.97 -25.98 1.34
C LEU A 49 -17.61 -26.80 2.48
N GLN A 50 -18.09 -28.00 2.17
CA GLN A 50 -18.61 -28.95 3.16
C GLN A 50 -17.59 -29.20 4.29
N ALA A 51 -16.33 -29.41 3.95
CA ALA A 51 -15.27 -29.62 4.93
C ALA A 51 -15.07 -28.41 5.88
N TRP A 52 -15.21 -27.18 5.38
CA TRP A 52 -15.13 -25.97 6.22
C TRP A 52 -16.35 -25.79 7.12
N ILE A 53 -17.53 -26.19 6.66
CA ILE A 53 -18.77 -26.17 7.46
C ILE A 53 -18.64 -27.15 8.62
N GLU A 54 -18.17 -28.38 8.37
CA GLU A 54 -17.96 -29.41 9.40
C GLU A 54 -16.89 -29.02 10.43
N GLN A 55 -15.88 -28.26 10.00
CA GLN A 55 -14.87 -27.67 10.89
C GLN A 55 -15.38 -26.45 11.67
N GLY A 56 -16.63 -26.01 11.46
CA GLY A 56 -17.21 -24.83 12.11
C GLY A 56 -16.63 -23.50 11.63
N LYS A 57 -15.94 -23.47 10.48
CA LYS A 57 -15.33 -22.24 9.94
C LYS A 57 -16.34 -21.30 9.30
N CYS A 58 -17.44 -21.83 8.78
CA CYS A 58 -18.53 -21.03 8.20
C CYS A 58 -19.89 -21.63 8.55
N HIS A 59 -20.91 -20.78 8.57
CA HIS A 59 -22.28 -21.19 8.82
C HIS A 59 -23.00 -21.45 7.50
N TRP A 60 -23.62 -22.63 7.34
CA TRP A 60 -24.37 -22.97 6.14
C TRP A 60 -25.87 -22.96 6.41
N ILE A 61 -26.59 -22.23 5.58
CA ILE A 61 -28.04 -22.22 5.48
C ILE A 61 -28.40 -22.97 4.20
N GLN A 62 -28.85 -24.20 4.36
CA GLN A 62 -29.27 -25.05 3.26
C GLN A 62 -30.66 -24.63 2.74
N HIS A 63 -30.69 -23.55 1.96
CA HIS A 63 -31.93 -22.99 1.43
C HIS A 63 -31.66 -22.24 0.11
N PHE A 64 -32.72 -22.02 -0.67
CA PHE A 64 -32.69 -21.03 -1.75
C PHE A 64 -32.66 -19.62 -1.19
N TYR A 65 -31.93 -18.72 -1.84
CA TYR A 65 -31.90 -17.33 -1.42
C TYR A 65 -33.27 -16.64 -1.59
N SER A 66 -33.56 -15.71 -0.68
CA SER A 66 -34.64 -14.72 -0.78
C SER A 66 -34.27 -13.53 0.10
N SER A 67 -34.87 -12.38 -0.16
CA SER A 67 -34.45 -11.09 0.41
C SER A 67 -34.43 -11.04 1.95
N HIS A 68 -35.27 -11.83 2.63
CA HIS A 68 -35.31 -11.88 4.10
C HIS A 68 -34.02 -12.41 4.74
N TRP A 69 -33.18 -13.11 3.99
CA TRP A 69 -31.89 -13.59 4.48
C TRP A 69 -30.80 -12.53 4.50
N LEU A 70 -31.02 -11.40 3.81
CA LEU A 70 -30.08 -10.29 3.75
C LEU A 70 -30.59 -9.14 4.62
N ASP A 71 -29.93 -8.96 5.76
CA ASP A 71 -30.23 -7.91 6.72
C ASP A 71 -28.98 -7.08 7.07
N LYS A 72 -29.19 -5.93 7.73
CA LYS A 72 -28.15 -4.95 8.05
C LYS A 72 -27.05 -5.44 9.00
N ARG A 73 -27.15 -6.65 9.55
CA ARG A 73 -26.06 -7.23 10.34
C ARG A 73 -24.85 -7.50 9.45
N TYR A 74 -25.06 -7.88 8.19
CA TYR A 74 -23.98 -8.17 7.25
C TYR A 74 -23.29 -6.88 6.79
N VAL A 75 -21.96 -6.90 6.74
CA VAL A 75 -21.18 -5.76 6.19
C VAL A 75 -20.98 -5.87 4.68
N GLN A 76 -21.04 -7.09 4.14
CA GLN A 76 -20.83 -7.40 2.73
C GLN A 76 -21.67 -8.61 2.32
N VAL A 77 -22.05 -8.67 1.04
CA VAL A 77 -22.63 -9.84 0.39
C VAL A 77 -21.94 -10.15 -0.94
N TRP A 78 -21.72 -11.45 -1.19
CA TRP A 78 -21.16 -11.97 -2.44
C TRP A 78 -22.20 -12.81 -3.16
N ALA A 79 -22.54 -12.46 -4.40
CA ALA A 79 -23.37 -13.28 -5.26
C ALA A 79 -22.47 -14.11 -6.18
N THR A 80 -22.50 -15.44 -6.01
CA THR A 80 -21.58 -16.38 -6.65
C THR A 80 -22.33 -17.55 -7.31
N THR A 81 -23.55 -17.31 -7.77
CA THR A 81 -24.39 -18.34 -8.41
C THR A 81 -24.26 -18.30 -9.93
N ASP A 82 -24.61 -19.39 -10.61
CA ASP A 82 -24.71 -19.45 -12.07
C ASP A 82 -26.03 -18.86 -12.61
N ASN A 83 -26.86 -18.26 -11.75
CA ASN A 83 -28.13 -17.61 -12.12
C ASN A 83 -27.97 -16.08 -12.08
N PRO A 84 -27.87 -15.41 -13.25
CA PRO A 84 -27.72 -13.96 -13.33
C PRO A 84 -28.89 -13.18 -12.71
N GLU A 85 -30.12 -13.64 -12.89
CA GLU A 85 -31.31 -12.98 -12.33
C GLU A 85 -31.27 -12.99 -10.80
N LEU A 86 -30.89 -14.13 -10.22
CA LEU A 86 -30.70 -14.25 -8.78
C LEU A 86 -29.57 -13.34 -8.29
N ASN A 87 -28.45 -13.31 -9.00
CA ASN A 87 -27.32 -12.45 -8.63
C ASN A 87 -27.70 -10.96 -8.67
N HIS A 88 -28.49 -10.52 -9.65
CA HIS A 88 -29.01 -9.15 -9.73
C HIS A 88 -30.05 -8.87 -8.66
N GLN A 89 -30.85 -9.87 -8.26
CA GLN A 89 -31.75 -9.75 -7.12
C GLN A 89 -30.96 -9.50 -5.82
N VAL A 90 -29.91 -10.29 -5.56
CA VAL A 90 -29.02 -10.09 -4.41
C VAL A 90 -28.41 -8.69 -4.41
N TYR A 91 -28.00 -8.18 -5.58
CA TYR A 91 -27.54 -6.80 -5.73
C TYR A 91 -28.58 -5.79 -5.28
N LYS A 92 -29.81 -5.86 -5.81
CA LYS A 92 -30.89 -4.92 -5.48
C LYS A 92 -31.18 -4.94 -3.98
N ASP A 93 -31.33 -6.14 -3.41
CA ASP A 93 -31.59 -6.33 -1.97
C ASP A 93 -30.47 -5.73 -1.12
N ALA A 94 -29.20 -5.88 -1.54
CA ALA A 94 -28.06 -5.29 -0.86
C ALA A 94 -28.05 -3.76 -0.92
N LYS A 95 -28.35 -3.18 -2.09
CA LYS A 95 -28.42 -1.72 -2.27
C LYS A 95 -29.51 -1.11 -1.39
N GLU A 96 -30.67 -1.75 -1.28
CA GLU A 96 -31.77 -1.30 -0.42
C GLU A 96 -31.38 -1.27 1.06
N GLN A 97 -30.51 -2.20 1.50
CA GLN A 97 -30.03 -2.26 2.88
C GLN A 97 -28.76 -1.43 3.14
N GLY A 98 -28.12 -0.90 2.10
CA GLY A 98 -26.84 -0.20 2.20
C GLY A 98 -25.64 -1.12 2.46
N ILE A 99 -25.74 -2.39 2.05
CA ILE A 99 -24.71 -3.42 2.22
C ILE A 99 -23.83 -3.44 0.97
N LEU A 100 -22.51 -3.54 1.17
CA LEU A 100 -21.56 -3.65 0.06
C LEU A 100 -21.78 -4.97 -0.68
N VAL A 101 -21.94 -4.91 -2.00
CA VAL A 101 -22.17 -6.11 -2.82
C VAL A 101 -21.09 -6.34 -3.86
N ASN A 102 -20.71 -7.60 -4.04
CA ASN A 102 -19.94 -8.07 -5.18
C ASN A 102 -20.72 -9.18 -5.90
N VAL A 103 -21.13 -8.91 -7.14
CA VAL A 103 -21.63 -9.94 -8.06
C VAL A 103 -20.46 -10.44 -8.89
N VAL A 104 -20.07 -11.70 -8.69
CA VAL A 104 -18.89 -12.25 -9.36
C VAL A 104 -19.13 -12.29 -10.87
N ASP A 105 -18.09 -11.88 -11.61
CA ASP A 105 -18.07 -11.77 -13.07
C ASP A 105 -19.09 -10.78 -13.69
N ASP A 106 -19.74 -9.94 -12.87
CA ASP A 106 -20.67 -8.89 -13.33
C ASP A 106 -20.35 -7.52 -12.73
N GLN A 107 -19.34 -6.86 -13.32
CA GLN A 107 -18.74 -5.64 -12.79
C GLN A 107 -19.71 -4.46 -12.60
N PRO A 108 -20.70 -4.19 -13.48
CA PRO A 108 -21.71 -3.16 -13.25
C PRO A 108 -22.50 -3.33 -11.93
N TYR A 109 -22.58 -4.55 -11.39
CA TYR A 109 -23.31 -4.89 -10.17
C TYR A 109 -22.36 -5.11 -8.96
N CYS A 110 -21.24 -4.38 -8.93
CA CYS A 110 -20.25 -4.46 -7.85
C CYS A 110 -19.97 -3.09 -7.22
N ASP A 111 -20.04 -3.01 -5.89
CA ASP A 111 -19.52 -1.85 -5.12
C ASP A 111 -17.99 -1.94 -4.92
N PHE A 112 -17.44 -3.15 -4.96
CA PHE A 112 -16.01 -3.41 -4.79
C PHE A 112 -15.58 -4.60 -5.65
N ILE A 113 -14.27 -4.72 -5.88
CA ILE A 113 -13.67 -5.78 -6.70
C ILE A 113 -12.60 -6.54 -5.89
N THR A 114 -12.37 -7.81 -6.22
CA THR A 114 -11.24 -8.55 -5.67
C THR A 114 -9.98 -8.24 -6.48
N PRO A 115 -8.95 -7.62 -5.90
CA PRO A 115 -7.68 -7.42 -6.58
C PRO A 115 -6.87 -8.72 -6.64
N SER A 116 -5.82 -8.71 -7.44
CA SER A 116 -4.73 -9.67 -7.31
C SER A 116 -3.90 -9.30 -6.08
N MET A 117 -3.62 -10.26 -5.20
CA MET A 117 -3.02 -9.99 -3.88
C MET A 117 -1.75 -10.79 -3.65
N ILE A 118 -0.79 -10.16 -2.97
CA ILE A 118 0.40 -10.81 -2.40
C ILE A 118 0.38 -10.56 -0.91
N GLU A 119 0.59 -11.61 -0.13
CA GLU A 119 0.60 -11.54 1.33
C GLU A 119 1.92 -12.10 1.87
N ARG A 120 2.50 -11.39 2.84
CA ARG A 120 3.67 -11.79 3.64
C ARG A 120 3.41 -11.39 5.09
N GLY A 121 2.63 -12.19 5.81
CA GLY A 121 2.15 -11.84 7.14
C GLY A 121 1.37 -10.52 7.10
N ARG A 122 1.82 -9.52 7.86
CA ARG A 122 1.17 -8.18 7.90
C ARG A 122 1.29 -7.37 6.62
N ILE A 123 2.22 -7.72 5.72
CA ILE A 123 2.44 -6.97 4.48
C ILE A 123 1.51 -7.51 3.40
N GLN A 124 0.67 -6.62 2.86
CA GLN A 124 -0.27 -6.94 1.80
C GLN A 124 -0.08 -5.98 0.63
N LEU A 125 0.03 -6.53 -0.58
CA LEU A 125 0.01 -5.77 -1.82
C LEU A 125 -1.25 -6.16 -2.59
N ALA A 126 -2.01 -5.16 -3.06
CA ALA A 126 -3.17 -5.35 -3.90
C ALA A 126 -2.98 -4.64 -5.25
N ILE A 127 -3.19 -5.38 -6.33
CA ILE A 127 -2.92 -4.97 -7.71
C ILE A 127 -4.20 -5.15 -8.51
N SER A 128 -4.65 -4.10 -9.19
CA SER A 128 -5.89 -4.14 -9.96
C SER A 128 -5.79 -3.29 -11.23
N SER A 129 -6.35 -3.82 -12.32
CA SER A 129 -6.58 -3.09 -13.57
C SER A 129 -8.04 -2.62 -13.70
N GLY A 130 -8.83 -2.68 -12.62
CA GLY A 130 -10.25 -2.37 -12.67
C GLY A 130 -11.03 -3.27 -13.63
N GLY A 131 -10.58 -4.51 -13.83
CA GLY A 131 -11.20 -5.50 -14.74
C GLY A 131 -10.67 -5.49 -16.17
N ALA A 132 -9.77 -4.56 -16.55
CA ALA A 132 -9.36 -4.40 -17.95
C ALA A 132 -8.40 -5.48 -18.47
N SER A 133 -7.49 -5.99 -17.64
CA SER A 133 -6.51 -7.00 -18.07
C SER A 133 -6.08 -7.93 -16.93
N PRO A 134 -6.76 -9.08 -16.76
CA PRO A 134 -6.41 -10.08 -15.74
C PRO A 134 -5.02 -10.69 -15.97
N VAL A 135 -4.64 -10.91 -17.24
CA VAL A 135 -3.35 -11.53 -17.59
C VAL A 135 -2.18 -10.61 -17.23
N LEU A 136 -2.27 -9.31 -17.55
CA LEU A 136 -1.23 -8.35 -17.17
C LEU A 136 -1.07 -8.27 -15.65
N ILE A 137 -2.19 -8.22 -14.93
CA ILE A 137 -2.19 -8.18 -13.46
C ILE A 137 -1.57 -9.44 -12.85
N ARG A 138 -1.78 -10.60 -13.47
CA ARG A 138 -1.13 -11.84 -13.07
C ARG A 138 0.39 -11.76 -13.27
N ASN A 139 0.85 -11.30 -14.43
CA ASN A 139 2.29 -11.16 -14.71
C ASN A 139 2.98 -10.18 -13.75
N ILE A 140 2.33 -9.05 -13.44
CA ILE A 140 2.84 -8.08 -12.46
C ILE A 140 2.92 -8.72 -11.08
N ARG A 141 1.86 -9.44 -10.65
CA ARG A 141 1.87 -10.16 -9.37
C ARG A 141 3.01 -11.16 -9.30
N GLU A 142 3.18 -12.00 -10.32
CA GLU A 142 4.24 -13.03 -10.35
C GLU A 142 5.63 -12.40 -10.27
N THR A 143 5.86 -11.28 -10.97
CA THR A 143 7.12 -10.52 -10.90
C THR A 143 7.37 -9.99 -9.48
N LEU A 144 6.37 -9.37 -8.85
CA LEU A 144 6.50 -8.86 -7.48
C LEU A 144 6.68 -10.00 -6.46
N GLU A 145 5.96 -11.11 -6.61
CA GLU A 145 6.10 -12.28 -5.73
C GLU A 145 7.53 -12.84 -5.73
N ALA A 146 8.20 -12.83 -6.90
CA ALA A 146 9.57 -13.32 -7.04
C ALA A 146 10.63 -12.41 -6.38
N VAL A 147 10.37 -11.10 -6.29
CA VAL A 147 11.32 -10.10 -5.75
C VAL A 147 11.07 -9.82 -4.26
N LEU A 148 9.84 -10.00 -3.77
CA LEU A 148 9.50 -9.76 -2.37
C LEU A 148 10.12 -10.81 -1.45
N ALA A 149 10.94 -10.35 -0.50
CA ALA A 149 11.60 -11.20 0.47
C ALA A 149 10.60 -11.97 1.35
N GLN A 150 10.91 -13.23 1.65
CA GLN A 150 10.03 -14.10 2.45
C GLN A 150 9.99 -13.70 3.93
N ASN A 151 11.04 -13.07 4.44
CA ASN A 151 11.13 -12.62 5.83
C ASN A 151 10.39 -11.29 6.11
N LEU A 152 9.65 -10.73 5.15
CA LEU A 152 8.89 -9.48 5.35
C LEU A 152 7.89 -9.58 6.50
N ALA A 153 7.30 -10.76 6.74
CA ALA A 153 6.43 -11.00 7.89
C ALA A 153 7.18 -10.75 9.22
N LEU A 154 8.37 -11.35 9.38
CA LEU A 154 9.24 -11.18 10.55
C LEU A 154 9.63 -9.70 10.75
N LEU A 155 10.01 -9.01 9.68
CA LEU A 155 10.40 -7.60 9.74
C LEU A 155 9.23 -6.70 10.16
N ALA A 156 8.04 -6.94 9.61
CA ALA A 156 6.83 -6.18 9.93
C ALA A 156 6.38 -6.41 11.38
N ASP A 157 6.39 -7.67 11.85
CA ASP A 157 6.07 -8.01 13.23
C ASP A 157 7.07 -7.42 14.23
N PHE A 158 8.35 -7.42 13.88
CA PHE A 158 9.39 -6.76 14.68
C PHE A 158 9.14 -5.26 14.79
N GLY A 159 8.98 -4.56 13.67
CA GLY A 159 8.70 -3.12 13.66
C GLY A 159 7.43 -2.77 14.45
N ALA A 160 6.35 -3.53 14.29
CA ALA A 160 5.10 -3.35 15.03
C ALA A 160 5.32 -3.48 16.55
N SER A 161 6.07 -4.49 16.98
CA SER A 161 6.33 -4.74 18.41
C SER A 161 7.17 -3.65 19.09
N LYS A 162 7.94 -2.86 18.34
CA LYS A 162 8.78 -1.77 18.85
C LYS A 162 8.15 -0.38 18.73
N ARG A 163 6.97 -0.27 18.12
CA ARG A 163 6.29 1.00 17.82
C ARG A 163 6.11 1.92 19.03
N ASN A 164 5.87 1.34 20.20
CA ASN A 164 5.69 2.10 21.44
C ASN A 164 7.02 2.33 22.17
N SER A 165 7.83 1.28 22.37
CA SER A 165 9.09 1.39 23.14
C SER A 165 10.13 2.29 22.49
N ILE A 166 10.15 2.41 21.15
CA ILE A 166 11.09 3.30 20.47
C ILE A 166 10.88 4.79 20.83
N LYS A 167 9.67 5.17 21.27
CA LYS A 167 9.34 6.57 21.63
C LYS A 167 10.09 7.04 22.86
N ASP A 168 10.46 6.12 23.75
CA ASP A 168 11.20 6.42 24.97
C ASP A 168 12.66 6.80 24.67
N PHE A 169 13.20 6.32 23.55
CA PHE A 169 14.56 6.61 23.09
C PHE A 169 14.61 7.73 22.04
N LEU A 170 13.59 7.81 21.18
CA LEU A 170 13.50 8.75 20.06
C LEU A 170 12.15 9.49 20.13
N PRO A 171 12.08 10.69 20.75
CA PRO A 171 10.81 11.38 21.00
C PRO A 171 10.21 12.03 19.74
N SER A 172 11.05 12.44 18.77
CA SER A 172 10.58 13.02 17.51
C SER A 172 10.13 11.94 16.50
N VAL A 173 9.11 12.28 15.70
CA VAL A 173 8.65 11.46 14.56
C VAL A 173 9.78 11.26 13.56
N ASP A 174 10.55 12.31 13.26
CA ASP A 174 11.61 12.25 12.26
C ASP A 174 12.77 11.37 12.71
N LEU A 175 13.16 11.44 13.98
CA LEU A 175 14.21 10.57 14.52
C LEU A 175 13.82 9.09 14.41
N ARG A 176 12.57 8.75 14.74
CA ARG A 176 12.06 7.39 14.58
C ARG A 176 12.03 6.96 13.11
N ARG A 177 11.64 7.85 12.20
CA ARG A 177 11.62 7.58 10.75
C ARG A 177 13.03 7.27 10.24
N GLN A 178 13.99 8.15 10.51
CA GLN A 178 15.38 7.98 10.10
C GLN A 178 15.99 6.70 10.68
N PHE A 179 15.67 6.39 11.94
CA PHE A 179 16.06 5.12 12.56
C PHE A 179 15.51 3.92 11.78
N TRP A 180 14.20 3.88 11.49
CA TRP A 180 13.59 2.76 10.80
C TRP A 180 14.08 2.62 9.36
N GLU A 181 14.31 3.73 8.65
CA GLU A 181 14.92 3.72 7.31
C GLU A 181 16.31 3.08 7.36
N ARG A 182 17.16 3.48 8.31
CA ARG A 182 18.49 2.89 8.51
C ARG A 182 18.41 1.42 8.91
N PHE A 183 17.50 1.08 9.82
CA PHE A 183 17.28 -0.29 10.30
C PHE A 183 16.88 -1.21 9.15
N PHE A 184 15.83 -0.88 8.38
CA PHE A 184 15.38 -1.72 7.26
C PHE A 184 16.33 -1.69 6.05
N ALA A 185 17.17 -0.65 5.92
CA ALA A 185 18.23 -0.63 4.91
C ALA A 185 19.42 -1.53 5.26
N HIS A 186 19.62 -1.89 6.53
CA HIS A 186 20.77 -2.65 7.01
C HIS A 186 20.83 -4.06 6.37
N PRO A 187 21.99 -4.48 5.80
CA PRO A 187 22.10 -5.77 5.12
C PRO A 187 21.72 -6.98 5.98
N GLU A 188 22.14 -7.01 7.24
CA GLU A 188 21.77 -8.10 8.15
C GLU A 188 20.28 -8.11 8.50
N VAL A 189 19.61 -6.94 8.52
CA VAL A 189 18.16 -6.87 8.74
C VAL A 189 17.43 -7.42 7.53
N LYS A 190 17.85 -7.05 6.31
CA LYS A 190 17.26 -7.57 5.06
C LYS A 190 17.31 -9.09 4.97
N ASN A 191 18.36 -9.71 5.51
CA ASN A 191 18.57 -11.16 5.46
C ASN A 191 18.25 -11.88 6.78
N ALA A 192 17.69 -11.19 7.78
CA ALA A 192 17.42 -11.76 9.08
C ALA A 192 16.45 -12.95 9.00
N GLN A 193 16.76 -14.01 9.76
CA GLN A 193 15.97 -15.23 9.83
C GLN A 193 15.20 -15.37 11.15
N ASP A 194 15.59 -14.60 12.17
CA ASP A 194 15.07 -14.70 13.52
C ASP A 194 14.97 -13.32 14.18
N ARG A 195 14.22 -13.29 15.28
CA ARG A 195 13.92 -12.07 16.03
C ARG A 195 15.10 -11.60 16.89
N GLU A 196 15.97 -12.49 17.32
CA GLU A 196 17.12 -12.19 18.18
C GLU A 196 18.17 -11.35 17.42
N SER A 197 18.46 -11.75 16.18
CA SER A 197 19.33 -11.01 15.25
C SER A 197 18.81 -9.59 15.02
N LEU A 198 17.49 -9.42 14.84
CA LEU A 198 16.87 -8.10 14.70
C LEU A 198 16.98 -7.25 15.97
N GLU A 199 16.79 -7.86 17.14
CA GLU A 199 16.91 -7.18 18.43
C GLU A 199 18.33 -6.65 18.66
N ARG A 200 19.34 -7.48 18.37
CA ARG A 200 20.76 -7.08 18.48
C ARG A 200 21.07 -5.85 17.62
N ILE A 201 20.65 -5.86 16.35
CA ILE A 201 20.87 -4.74 15.43
C ILE A 201 20.08 -3.50 15.87
N TYR A 202 18.85 -3.69 16.35
CA TYR A 202 18.00 -2.61 16.84
C TYR A 202 18.66 -1.87 18.01
N ILE A 203 19.16 -2.60 19.01
CA ILE A 203 19.87 -2.03 20.17
C ILE A 203 21.16 -1.34 19.71
N HIS A 204 21.94 -1.98 18.83
CA HIS A 204 23.17 -1.39 18.31
C HIS A 204 22.94 -0.06 17.57
N LEU A 205 21.90 0.02 16.74
CA LEU A 205 21.59 1.25 16.01
C LEU A 205 21.01 2.34 16.91
N LEU A 206 20.32 1.98 18.00
CA LEU A 206 19.81 2.95 18.97
C LEU A 206 20.93 3.64 19.76
N THR A 207 22.01 2.92 20.07
CA THR A 207 23.14 3.47 20.84
C THR A 207 24.11 4.25 19.98
N GLN A 208 24.06 4.10 18.65
CA GLN A 208 24.77 4.97 17.72
C GLN A 208 24.05 6.31 17.59
N SER A 209 24.58 7.34 18.26
CA SER A 209 24.22 8.73 17.97
C SER A 209 24.44 9.02 16.49
N THR A 210 23.40 9.51 15.83
CA THR A 210 23.51 10.02 14.46
C THR A 210 23.54 11.52 14.58
N ASP A 211 24.69 12.12 14.26
CA ASP A 211 24.71 13.54 13.97
C ASP A 211 23.77 13.77 12.79
N LYS A 212 22.72 14.57 13.00
CA LYS A 212 21.72 14.85 11.98
C LYS A 212 22.36 15.73 10.91
N VAL A 213 22.95 15.12 9.89
CA VAL A 213 23.45 15.83 8.72
C VAL A 213 22.27 16.05 7.78
N SER A 214 21.70 17.26 7.82
CA SER A 214 20.73 17.70 6.81
C SER A 214 21.37 17.69 5.43
N ALA A 215 20.78 16.98 4.48
CA ALA A 215 21.26 16.94 3.10
C ALA A 215 20.28 17.68 2.17
N THR A 216 20.81 18.57 1.34
CA THR A 216 20.08 19.14 0.20
C THR A 216 20.47 18.38 -1.06
N THR A 217 19.48 17.86 -1.78
CA THR A 217 19.66 17.19 -3.06
C THR A 217 18.86 17.90 -4.14
N TRP A 218 19.54 18.26 -5.22
CA TRP A 218 18.96 18.88 -6.40
C TRP A 218 18.71 17.81 -7.44
N ILE A 219 17.51 17.79 -8.00
CA ILE A 219 17.10 16.81 -9.00
C ILE A 219 16.52 17.59 -10.16
N GLU A 220 17.15 17.43 -11.32
CA GLU A 220 16.60 17.96 -12.55
C GLU A 220 15.40 17.12 -12.99
N PHE A 221 14.33 17.78 -13.44
CA PHE A 221 13.24 17.12 -14.14
C PHE A 221 13.28 17.47 -15.63
N GLY A 222 12.77 16.54 -16.45
CA GLY A 222 12.65 16.69 -17.90
C GLY A 222 11.22 16.41 -18.37
N ALA A 223 11.05 16.16 -19.66
CA ALA A 223 9.75 15.81 -20.24
C ALA A 223 9.32 14.38 -19.89
N ASP A 224 10.28 13.45 -19.81
CA ASP A 224 10.03 12.03 -19.57
C ASP A 224 10.46 11.63 -18.16
N VAL A 225 9.51 11.14 -17.37
CA VAL A 225 9.73 10.72 -15.99
C VAL A 225 10.55 9.43 -15.91
N GLU A 226 10.55 8.59 -16.95
CA GLU A 226 11.30 7.32 -16.96
C GLU A 226 12.81 7.53 -17.05
N LEU A 227 13.25 8.72 -17.49
CA LEU A 227 14.66 9.11 -17.50
C LEU A 227 15.17 9.52 -16.11
N LEU A 228 14.31 9.51 -15.09
CA LEU A 228 14.69 9.75 -13.71
C LEU A 228 15.56 8.59 -13.21
N SER A 229 16.79 8.91 -12.78
CA SER A 229 17.68 7.87 -12.24
C SER A 229 17.12 7.24 -10.96
N LEU A 230 17.39 5.95 -10.74
CA LEU A 230 17.09 5.27 -9.47
C LEU A 230 17.69 5.98 -8.25
N LYS A 231 18.84 6.64 -8.44
CA LYS A 231 19.48 7.46 -7.40
C LYS A 231 18.61 8.67 -7.05
N ALA A 232 18.08 9.38 -8.04
CA ALA A 232 17.18 10.52 -7.83
C ALA A 232 15.89 10.10 -7.13
N LEU A 233 15.22 9.05 -7.61
CA LEU A 233 14.02 8.52 -6.98
C LEU A 233 14.25 8.17 -5.50
N ARG A 234 15.40 7.57 -5.18
CA ARG A 234 15.77 7.27 -3.79
C ARG A 234 15.86 8.51 -2.91
N TYR A 235 16.46 9.61 -3.38
CA TYR A 235 16.53 10.86 -2.61
C TYR A 235 15.16 11.54 -2.50
N MET A 236 14.32 11.48 -3.53
CA MET A 236 12.94 11.99 -3.50
C MET A 236 12.10 11.29 -2.42
N GLN A 237 12.32 10.01 -2.19
CA GLN A 237 11.65 9.23 -1.14
C GLN A 237 12.20 9.50 0.28
N GLN A 238 13.37 10.12 0.41
CA GLN A 238 14.01 10.45 1.69
C GLN A 238 13.75 11.90 2.13
N ALA A 239 13.27 12.75 1.23
CA ALA A 239 13.06 14.17 1.47
C ALA A 239 11.97 14.43 2.52
N GLU A 240 12.25 15.33 3.45
CA GLU A 240 11.28 15.87 4.40
C GLU A 240 10.55 17.09 3.81
N LEU A 241 11.28 17.89 3.03
CA LEU A 241 10.78 19.04 2.30
C LEU A 241 11.09 18.90 0.81
N VAL A 242 10.05 19.04 -0.01
CA VAL A 242 10.15 19.08 -1.48
C VAL A 242 9.91 20.51 -1.92
N LEU A 243 10.96 21.15 -2.43
CA LEU A 243 10.91 22.45 -3.06
C LEU A 243 10.87 22.25 -4.57
N HIS A 244 9.93 22.86 -5.27
CA HIS A 244 9.84 22.72 -6.72
C HIS A 244 9.49 24.04 -7.40
N THR A 245 9.91 24.20 -8.65
CA THR A 245 9.46 25.32 -9.49
C THR A 245 7.98 25.17 -9.84
N GLN A 246 7.30 26.27 -10.18
CA GLN A 246 5.87 26.23 -10.53
C GLN A 246 5.56 25.42 -11.81
N ASP A 247 6.52 25.36 -12.73
CA ASP A 247 6.43 24.61 -13.98
C ASP A 247 6.76 23.12 -13.84
N CYS A 248 7.08 22.65 -12.62
CA CYS A 248 7.37 21.24 -12.37
C CYS A 248 6.12 20.38 -12.61
N PRO A 249 6.17 19.41 -13.55
CA PRO A 249 5.03 18.52 -13.78
C PRO A 249 4.71 17.70 -12.53
N PHE A 250 3.41 17.61 -12.19
CA PHE A 250 2.97 16.95 -10.95
C PHE A 250 3.45 15.51 -10.82
N VAL A 251 3.64 14.79 -11.93
CA VAL A 251 4.16 13.41 -11.92
C VAL A 251 5.51 13.30 -11.20
N PHE A 252 6.39 14.29 -11.27
CA PHE A 252 7.65 14.29 -10.52
C PHE A 252 7.42 14.57 -9.04
N VAL A 253 6.53 15.49 -8.70
CA VAL A 253 6.18 15.81 -7.30
C VAL A 253 5.50 14.61 -6.62
N ASP A 254 4.68 13.86 -7.34
CA ASP A 254 3.97 12.68 -6.85
C ASP A 254 4.91 11.49 -6.56
N LEU A 255 6.08 11.45 -7.21
CA LEU A 255 7.15 10.49 -6.93
C LEU A 255 7.95 10.80 -5.67
N CYS A 256 7.75 11.96 -5.04
CA CYS A 256 8.35 12.26 -3.74
C CYS A 256 7.62 11.53 -2.60
N ARG A 257 8.28 11.46 -1.44
CA ARG A 257 7.72 10.91 -0.21
C ARG A 257 6.30 11.47 0.05
N ARG A 258 5.33 10.59 0.34
CA ARG A 258 3.90 10.94 0.40
C ARG A 258 3.53 11.94 1.50
N ASP A 259 4.26 11.93 2.61
CA ASP A 259 4.11 12.81 3.77
C ASP A 259 5.17 13.92 3.83
N ALA A 260 5.96 14.12 2.77
CA ALA A 260 6.85 15.27 2.69
C ALA A 260 6.04 16.56 2.58
N GLN A 261 6.52 17.62 3.22
CA GLN A 261 6.03 18.97 2.96
C GLN A 261 6.40 19.35 1.53
N ARG A 262 5.47 19.99 0.82
CA ARG A 262 5.64 20.38 -0.59
C ARG A 262 5.40 21.87 -0.71
N GLN A 263 6.38 22.59 -1.24
CA GLN A 263 6.29 24.03 -1.42
C GLN A 263 6.85 24.43 -2.77
N SER A 264 6.06 25.17 -3.54
CA SER A 264 6.53 25.79 -4.77
C SER A 264 7.29 27.08 -4.46
N PHE A 265 8.29 27.40 -5.28
CA PHE A 265 8.99 28.69 -5.23
C PHE A 265 9.02 29.35 -6.62
N ASN A 266 9.15 30.67 -6.63
CA ASN A 266 9.01 31.50 -7.83
C ASN A 266 10.28 32.28 -8.19
N SER A 267 11.28 32.27 -7.29
CA SER A 267 12.55 32.98 -7.48
C SER A 267 13.68 32.31 -6.71
N SER A 268 14.92 32.55 -7.15
CA SER A 268 16.14 32.14 -6.44
C SER A 268 16.23 32.74 -5.02
N VAL A 269 15.71 33.95 -4.79
CA VAL A 269 15.69 34.60 -3.47
C VAL A 269 14.77 33.86 -2.50
N GLU A 270 13.55 33.53 -2.94
CA GLU A 270 12.60 32.74 -2.16
C GLU A 270 13.18 31.36 -1.84
N LEU A 271 13.73 30.68 -2.84
CA LEU A 271 14.38 29.38 -2.67
C LEU A 271 15.53 29.44 -1.64
N SER A 272 16.37 30.48 -1.69
CA SER A 272 17.47 30.64 -0.73
C SER A 272 16.97 30.77 0.72
N THR A 273 15.84 31.46 0.91
CA THR A 273 15.23 31.64 2.23
C THR A 273 14.69 30.31 2.76
N LEU A 274 14.01 29.53 1.91
CA LEU A 274 13.48 28.21 2.26
C LEU A 274 14.60 27.21 2.59
N LEU A 275 15.70 27.23 1.84
CA LEU A 275 16.87 26.38 2.11
C LEU A 275 17.52 26.71 3.46
N LEU A 276 17.65 27.99 3.81
CA LEU A 276 18.19 28.41 5.11
C LEU A 276 17.28 27.97 6.27
N GLN A 277 15.96 28.09 6.11
CA GLN A 277 15.00 27.63 7.11
C GLN A 277 15.09 26.11 7.30
N ALA A 278 15.10 25.34 6.20
CA ALA A 278 15.21 23.89 6.24
C ALA A 278 16.53 23.42 6.88
N GLN A 279 17.62 24.16 6.69
CA GLN A 279 18.89 23.87 7.34
C GLN A 279 18.83 24.07 8.87
N GLN A 280 18.15 25.11 9.35
CA GLN A 280 17.92 25.33 10.78
C GLN A 280 17.05 24.22 11.39
N GLU A 281 16.05 23.74 10.66
CA GLU A 281 15.19 22.63 11.03
C GLU A 281 15.87 21.25 10.82
N THR A 282 17.12 21.24 10.33
CA THR A 282 17.92 20.05 9.99
C THR A 282 17.19 19.07 9.07
N GLN A 283 16.43 19.59 8.10
CA GLN A 283 15.60 18.79 7.20
C GLN A 283 16.40 18.25 6.00
N ASN A 284 16.01 17.08 5.52
CA ASN A 284 16.44 16.61 4.20
C ASN A 284 15.59 17.28 3.13
N VAL A 285 16.24 18.01 2.23
CA VAL A 285 15.56 18.81 1.21
C VAL A 285 15.79 18.20 -0.16
N CYS A 286 14.70 18.01 -0.92
CA CYS A 286 14.75 17.73 -2.35
C CYS A 286 14.31 18.99 -3.11
N VAL A 287 15.16 19.48 -4.00
CA VAL A 287 14.85 20.62 -4.87
C VAL A 287 14.68 20.12 -6.30
N LEU A 288 13.47 20.24 -6.85
CA LEU A 288 13.13 19.91 -8.23
C LEU A 288 13.24 21.15 -9.11
N ILE A 289 14.12 21.10 -10.12
CA ILE A 289 14.35 22.21 -11.07
C ILE A 289 14.34 21.71 -12.52
N PRO A 290 14.01 22.55 -13.51
CA PRO A 290 14.10 22.16 -14.91
C PRO A 290 15.54 21.78 -15.29
N SER A 291 15.71 20.76 -16.12
CA SER A 291 17.03 20.34 -16.61
C SER A 291 17.75 21.48 -17.35
N GLY A 292 19.03 21.68 -17.04
CA GLY A 292 19.85 22.74 -17.63
C GLY A 292 19.62 24.15 -17.04
N SER A 293 18.87 24.29 -15.95
CA SER A 293 18.65 25.59 -15.30
C SER A 293 19.96 26.15 -14.71
N SER A 294 20.50 27.20 -15.33
CA SER A 294 21.68 27.92 -14.83
C SER A 294 21.37 28.89 -13.69
N GLU A 295 20.10 29.33 -13.57
CA GLU A 295 19.64 30.29 -12.55
C GLU A 295 19.97 29.83 -11.12
N TYR A 296 19.91 28.54 -10.86
CA TYR A 296 20.08 27.98 -9.51
C TYR A 296 21.50 27.48 -9.23
N ALA A 297 22.42 27.57 -10.19
CA ALA A 297 23.77 27.00 -10.08
C ALA A 297 24.55 27.55 -8.88
N LEU A 298 24.35 28.82 -8.52
CA LEU A 298 24.99 29.45 -7.36
C LEU A 298 24.46 28.91 -6.02
N LEU A 299 23.19 28.54 -5.96
CA LEU A 299 22.55 27.99 -4.76
C LEU A 299 22.89 26.51 -4.54
N GLN A 300 23.30 25.80 -5.60
CA GLN A 300 23.66 24.40 -5.52
C GLN A 300 24.93 24.17 -4.68
N GLY A 301 25.91 25.06 -4.72
CA GLY A 301 27.11 24.99 -3.89
C GLY A 301 27.80 23.61 -3.91
N LYS A 302 27.92 22.95 -2.74
CA LYS A 302 28.46 21.58 -2.59
C LYS A 302 27.36 20.49 -2.52
N ALA A 303 26.11 20.86 -2.77
CA ALA A 303 24.98 19.93 -2.68
C ALA A 303 25.06 18.85 -3.78
N THR A 304 24.39 17.72 -3.54
CA THR A 304 24.31 16.66 -4.55
C THR A 304 23.36 17.12 -5.66
N VAL A 305 23.84 17.15 -6.90
CA VAL A 305 23.02 17.48 -8.09
C VAL A 305 22.88 16.23 -8.96
N LEU A 306 21.64 15.84 -9.25
CA LEU A 306 21.31 14.67 -10.05
C LEU A 306 20.60 15.11 -11.33
N LYS A 307 21.22 14.77 -12.47
CA LYS A 307 20.71 15.08 -13.80
C LYS A 307 19.83 13.95 -14.33
N MET A 308 18.96 14.29 -15.28
CA MET A 308 18.20 13.30 -16.04
C MET A 308 19.14 12.47 -16.91
N ALA A 309 18.77 11.20 -17.14
CA ALA A 309 19.45 10.38 -18.12
C ALA A 309 19.27 10.98 -19.53
N GLN A 310 20.29 10.88 -20.38
CA GLN A 310 20.18 11.25 -21.79
C GLN A 310 19.58 10.06 -22.56
N GLN A 311 18.63 10.34 -23.45
CA GLN A 311 18.19 9.35 -24.44
C GLN A 311 19.37 9.12 -25.40
N GLY A 312 19.92 7.91 -25.34
CA GLY A 312 20.92 7.43 -26.31
C GLY A 312 20.28 6.88 -27.56
#